data_AF-A0A550GHR8-F1
#
_entry.id   AF-A0A550GHR8-F1
#
_cell.length_a   1.000
_cell.length_b   1.000
_cell.length_c   1.000
_cell.angle_alpha   90.00
_cell.angle_beta   90.00
_cell.angle_gamma   90.00
#
_symmetry.space_group_name_H-M   'P 1'
#
loop_
_entity.id
_entity.type
_entity.pdbx_description
1 polymer ?
#
loop_
_entity_poly.entity_id
_entity_poly.type
_entity_poly.pdbx_seq_one_letter_code
_entity_poly.pdbx_strand_id
1 'polypeptide(L)'
;MYDELYAAWRFEVENAELGGLPSDFYARAADYLRKIKKENKMLDKKTVRTSLLEHELERVKYMLHELVWARYKKLVASITESQEIPSDLLAVEEESMSAVFLSFAESYEKFAEKLLSGHVLSQASNTSEKKNHKRIVVRF
;
A
#
# COMPACT_ATOMS: atom_id res chain seq x y z
N MET A 1 -0.80 -5.95 23.52
CA MET A 1 -0.50 -5.25 22.26
C MET A 1 0.98 -4.94 22.10
N TYR A 2 1.67 -4.29 23.05
CA TYR A 2 3.11 -4.01 22.88
C TYR A 2 3.93 -5.28 22.57
N ASP A 3 3.80 -6.31 23.40
CA ASP A 3 4.53 -7.57 23.21
C ASP A 3 4.16 -8.29 21.92
N GLU A 4 2.89 -8.23 21.53
CA GLU A 4 2.37 -8.80 20.30
C GLU A 4 2.94 -8.07 19.06
N LEU A 5 2.96 -6.74 19.09
CA LEU A 5 3.58 -5.92 18.06
C LEU A 5 5.08 -6.20 17.96
N TYR A 6 5.76 -6.28 19.11
CA TYR A 6 7.17 -6.60 19.16
C TYR A 6 7.47 -7.98 18.58
N ALA A 7 6.67 -9.00 18.91
CA ALA A 7 6.81 -10.34 18.38
C ALA A 7 6.59 -10.38 16.86
N ALA A 8 5.53 -9.73 16.36
CA ALA A 8 5.24 -9.64 14.93
C ALA A 8 6.35 -8.89 14.17
N TRP A 9 6.76 -7.72 14.68
CA TRP A 9 7.86 -6.92 14.12
C TRP A 9 9.16 -7.71 14.06
N ARG A 10 9.52 -8.36 15.17
CA ARG A 10 10.75 -9.15 15.28
C ARG A 10 10.75 -10.31 14.28
N PHE A 11 9.65 -11.07 14.23
CA PHE A 11 9.51 -12.16 13.29
C PHE A 11 9.69 -11.66 11.85
N GLU A 12 9.05 -10.55 11.50
CA GLU A 12 9.09 -10.05 10.13
C GLU A 12 10.44 -9.50 9.69
N VAL A 13 11.20 -8.94 10.62
CA VAL A 13 12.56 -8.44 10.35
C VAL A 13 13.57 -9.56 10.29
N GLU A 14 13.44 -10.59 11.14
CA GLU A 14 14.43 -11.68 11.25
C GLU A 14 14.23 -12.79 10.22
N ASN A 15 13.00 -13.01 9.74
CA ASN A 15 12.68 -14.11 8.81
C ASN A 15 12.48 -13.60 7.39
N ALA A 16 12.80 -14.44 6.39
CA ALA A 16 12.52 -14.12 4.98
C ALA A 16 11.04 -14.34 4.62
N GLU A 17 10.42 -15.34 5.24
CA GLU A 17 9.02 -15.71 5.02
C GLU A 17 8.06 -14.68 5.60
N LEU A 18 6.87 -14.58 5.01
CA LEU A 18 5.78 -13.76 5.50
C LEU A 18 5.14 -14.44 6.72
N GLY A 19 5.15 -13.74 7.86
CA GLY A 19 4.52 -14.22 9.07
C GLY A 19 3.00 -14.13 9.00
N GLY A 20 2.31 -15.00 9.75
CA GLY A 20 0.86 -14.88 9.92
C GLY A 20 0.52 -13.68 10.80
N LEU A 21 -0.40 -12.83 10.33
CA LEU A 21 -0.89 -11.69 11.09
C LEU A 21 -2.42 -11.80 11.25
N PRO A 22 -2.96 -11.64 12.48
CA PRO A 22 -4.41 -11.62 12.68
C PRO A 22 -5.08 -10.53 11.85
N SER A 23 -6.27 -10.81 11.35
CA SER A 23 -7.01 -9.92 10.44
C SER A 23 -7.25 -8.51 10.99
N ASP A 24 -7.40 -8.38 12.31
CA ASP A 24 -7.67 -7.14 13.04
C ASP A 24 -6.42 -6.52 13.71
N PHE A 25 -5.22 -7.04 13.42
CA PHE A 25 -3.99 -6.61 14.08
C PHE A 25 -3.72 -5.10 13.95
N TYR A 26 -3.85 -4.54 12.75
CA TYR A 26 -3.59 -3.11 12.53
C TYR A 26 -4.61 -2.22 13.23
N ALA A 27 -5.87 -2.63 13.28
CA ALA A 27 -6.90 -1.94 14.07
C ALA A 27 -6.52 -1.91 15.57
N ARG A 28 -6.12 -3.05 16.15
CA ARG A 28 -5.65 -3.10 17.55
C ARG A 28 -4.40 -2.26 17.79
N ALA A 29 -3.45 -2.26 16.86
CA ALA A 29 -2.24 -1.46 16.95
C ALA A 29 -2.53 0.06 16.88
N ALA A 30 -3.45 0.47 16.00
CA ALA A 30 -3.90 1.86 15.90
C ALA A 30 -4.62 2.32 17.18
N ASP A 31 -5.46 1.45 17.75
CA ASP A 31 -6.14 1.68 19.02
C ASP A 31 -5.17 1.83 20.18
N TYR A 32 -4.13 1.01 20.21
CA TYR A 32 -3.06 1.09 21.18
C TYR A 32 -2.31 2.43 21.11
N LEU A 33 -1.91 2.83 19.90
CA LEU A 33 -1.31 4.12 19.61
C LEU A 33 -2.18 5.29 20.08
N ARG A 34 -3.50 5.21 19.84
CA ARG A 34 -4.47 6.22 20.27
C ARG A 34 -4.55 6.31 21.79
N LYS A 35 -4.53 5.17 22.49
CA LYS A 35 -4.53 5.12 23.96
C LYS A 35 -3.30 5.79 24.56
N ILE A 36 -2.10 5.44 24.08
CA ILE A 36 -0.84 6.04 24.56
C ILE A 36 -0.84 7.56 24.34
N LYS A 37 -1.24 8.03 23.14
CA LYS A 37 -1.33 9.47 22.84
C LYS A 37 -2.30 10.20 23.77
N LYS A 38 -3.45 9.61 24.05
CA LYS A 38 -4.47 10.20 24.93
C LYS A 38 -3.95 10.30 26.37
N GLU A 39 -3.33 9.24 26.86
CA GLU A 39 -2.77 9.19 28.21
C GLU A 39 -1.62 10.20 28.37
N ASN A 40 -0.71 10.27 27.39
CA ASN A 40 0.39 11.22 27.41
C ASN A 40 -0.08 12.69 27.41
N LYS A 41 -1.18 12.99 26.70
CA LYS A 41 -1.78 14.35 26.68
C LYS A 41 -2.38 14.77 28.03
N MET A 42 -2.80 13.81 28.85
CA MET A 42 -3.48 14.06 30.13
C MET A 42 -2.53 14.15 31.33
N LEU A 43 -1.26 13.74 31.17
CA LEU A 43 -0.26 13.75 32.24
C LEU A 43 0.54 15.05 32.29
N ASP A 44 0.99 15.42 33.49
CA ASP A 44 1.93 16.52 33.66
C ASP A 44 3.28 16.17 33.00
N LYS A 45 3.84 17.09 32.22
CA LYS A 45 5.02 16.89 31.38
C LYS A 45 6.30 16.55 32.17
N LYS A 46 6.29 16.70 33.50
CA LYS A 46 7.47 16.55 34.36
C LYS A 46 7.56 15.22 35.10
N THR A 47 6.68 14.26 34.81
CA THR A 47 6.70 12.96 35.51
C THR A 47 7.52 11.92 34.75
N VAL A 48 8.14 10.99 35.48
CA VAL A 48 8.82 9.81 34.92
C VAL A 48 7.86 8.99 34.05
N ARG A 49 6.57 8.95 34.41
CA ARG A 49 5.51 8.28 33.65
C ARG A 49 5.33 8.88 32.26
N THR A 50 5.31 10.22 32.15
CA THR A 50 5.21 10.91 30.86
C THR A 50 6.40 10.55 29.97
N SER A 51 7.62 10.62 30.52
CA SER A 51 8.83 10.24 29.77
C SER A 51 8.78 8.78 29.30
N LEU A 52 8.32 7.85 30.14
CA LEU A 52 8.17 6.44 29.76
C LEU A 52 7.18 6.25 28.61
N LEU A 53 6.02 6.91 28.66
CA LEU A 53 5.01 6.84 27.59
C LEU A 53 5.48 7.47 26.29
N GLU A 54 6.30 8.52 26.34
CA GLU A 54 6.93 9.11 25.15
C GLU A 54 7.88 8.13 24.48
N HIS A 55 8.76 7.48 25.25
CA HIS A 55 9.66 6.46 24.72
C HIS A 55 8.88 5.27 24.15
N GLU A 56 7.84 4.81 24.84
CA GLU A 56 7.01 3.73 24.35
C GLU A 56 6.31 4.11 23.03
N LEU A 57 5.76 5.32 22.94
CA LEU A 57 5.13 5.83 21.74
C LEU A 57 6.10 5.87 20.55
N GLU A 58 7.33 6.32 20.76
CA GLU A 58 8.39 6.33 19.74
C GLU A 58 8.75 4.92 19.28
N ARG A 59 8.92 3.98 20.23
CA ARG A 59 9.23 2.58 19.91
C ARG A 59 8.10 1.89 19.15
N VAL A 60 6.86 2.10 19.56
CA VAL A 60 5.68 1.55 18.86
C VAL A 60 5.58 2.09 17.44
N LYS A 61 5.78 3.40 17.23
CA LYS A 61 5.80 3.98 15.88
C LYS A 61 6.90 3.37 15.02
N TYR A 62 8.10 3.23 15.57
CA TYR A 62 9.23 2.62 14.88
C TYR A 62 8.92 1.18 14.47
N MET A 63 8.48 0.34 15.42
CA MET A 63 8.13 -1.06 15.15
C MET A 63 7.03 -1.18 14.10
N LEU A 64 6.00 -0.34 14.15
CA LEU A 64 4.92 -0.37 13.15
C LEU A 64 5.40 0.04 11.77
N HIS A 65 6.22 1.10 11.67
CA HIS A 65 6.76 1.53 10.39
C HIS A 65 7.59 0.43 9.74
N GLU A 66 8.51 -0.16 10.50
CA GLU A 66 9.36 -1.24 10.02
C GLU A 66 8.57 -2.50 9.68
N LEU A 67 7.58 -2.87 10.50
CA LEU A 67 6.71 -4.02 10.26
C LEU A 67 5.96 -3.86 8.93
N VAL A 68 5.28 -2.73 8.73
CA VAL A 68 4.52 -2.46 7.50
C VAL A 68 5.44 -2.46 6.28
N TRP A 69 6.63 -1.86 6.40
CA TRP A 69 7.59 -1.83 5.30
C TRP A 69 8.19 -3.20 4.98
N ALA A 70 8.55 -3.99 5.99
CA ALA A 70 9.07 -5.34 5.83
C ALA A 70 8.04 -6.23 5.13
N ARG A 71 6.79 -6.19 5.61
CA ARG A 71 5.69 -6.96 5.03
C ARG A 71 5.37 -6.50 3.61
N TYR A 72 5.30 -5.20 3.34
CA TYR A 72 5.08 -4.67 1.99
C TYR A 72 6.08 -5.24 0.97
N LYS A 73 7.39 -5.23 1.30
CA LYS A 73 8.42 -5.79 0.40
C LYS A 73 8.20 -7.27 0.12
N LYS A 74 7.82 -8.05 1.14
CA LYS A 74 7.55 -9.49 1.01
C LYS A 74 6.31 -9.75 0.17
N LEU A 75 5.23 -9.00 0.39
CA LEU A 75 4.00 -9.09 -0.40
C LEU A 75 4.26 -8.81 -1.88
N VAL A 76 4.99 -7.74 -2.19
CA VAL A 76 5.34 -7.40 -3.58
C VAL A 76 6.18 -8.51 -4.21
N ALA A 77 7.18 -9.04 -3.50
CA ALA A 77 8.00 -10.14 -4.01
C ALA A 77 7.15 -11.40 -4.30
N SER A 78 6.30 -11.80 -3.36
CA SER A 78 5.42 -12.96 -3.53
C SER A 78 4.42 -12.79 -4.69
N ILE A 79 3.86 -11.59 -4.87
CA ILE A 79 2.98 -11.29 -6.01
C ILE A 79 3.74 -11.41 -7.33
N THR A 80 4.97 -10.87 -7.41
CA THR A 80 5.78 -10.95 -8.64
C THR A 80 6.21 -12.38 -8.97
N GLU A 81 6.36 -13.24 -7.96
CA GLU A 81 6.69 -14.66 -8.12
C GLU A 81 5.44 -15.52 -8.45
N SER A 82 4.27 -14.90 -8.61
CA SER A 82 2.98 -15.57 -8.84
C SER A 82 2.61 -16.59 -7.75
N GLN A 83 3.10 -16.38 -6.52
CA GLN A 83 2.75 -17.23 -5.39
C GLN A 83 1.42 -16.76 -4.80
N GLU A 84 0.45 -17.66 -4.71
CA GLU A 84 -0.79 -17.39 -3.97
C GLU A 84 -0.46 -17.21 -2.49
N ILE A 85 -0.72 -16.02 -1.96
CA ILE A 85 -0.54 -15.71 -0.55
C ILE A 85 -1.83 -16.13 0.17
N PRO A 86 -1.77 -17.06 1.15
CA PRO A 86 -2.93 -17.42 1.93
C PRO A 86 -3.52 -16.19 2.64
N SER A 87 -4.85 -16.02 2.55
CA SER A 87 -5.59 -14.96 3.25
C SER A 87 -5.32 -14.96 4.76
N ASP A 88 -5.10 -16.14 5.33
CA ASP A 88 -4.87 -16.33 6.77
C ASP A 88 -3.55 -15.70 7.26
N LEU A 89 -2.67 -15.29 6.34
CA LEU A 89 -1.43 -14.58 6.67
C LEU A 89 -1.57 -13.06 6.63
N LEU A 90 -2.67 -12.54 6.07
CA LEU A 90 -2.87 -11.13 5.78
C LEU A 90 -3.83 -10.47 6.76
N ALA A 91 -3.54 -9.22 7.10
CA ALA A 91 -4.54 -8.36 7.71
C ALA A 91 -5.51 -7.81 6.65
N VAL A 92 -6.70 -7.38 7.08
CA VAL A 92 -7.76 -6.85 6.18
C VAL A 92 -7.23 -5.67 5.34
N GLU A 93 -6.42 -4.81 5.94
CA GLU A 93 -5.82 -3.67 5.25
C GLU A 93 -4.82 -4.09 4.16
N GLU A 94 -4.11 -5.21 4.35
CA GLU A 94 -3.15 -5.75 3.39
C GLU A 94 -3.84 -6.47 2.22
N GLU A 95 -4.92 -7.21 2.50
CA GLU A 95 -5.73 -7.83 1.45
C GLU A 95 -6.28 -6.77 0.49
N SER A 96 -6.86 -5.70 1.04
CA SER A 96 -7.39 -4.59 0.25
C SER A 96 -6.29 -3.90 -0.58
N MET A 97 -5.12 -3.68 0.00
CA MET A 97 -3.98 -3.06 -0.69
C MET A 97 -3.45 -3.97 -1.81
N SER A 98 -3.37 -5.27 -1.57
CA SER A 98 -2.89 -6.26 -2.55
C SER A 98 -3.79 -6.33 -3.77
N ALA A 99 -5.12 -6.28 -3.58
CA ALA A 99 -6.07 -6.23 -4.69
C ALA A 99 -5.88 -4.98 -5.57
N VAL A 100 -5.66 -3.82 -4.96
CA VAL A 100 -5.37 -2.58 -5.70
C VAL A 100 -4.04 -2.69 -6.46
N PHE A 101 -3.01 -3.23 -5.82
CA PHE A 101 -1.70 -3.43 -6.45
C PHE A 101 -1.77 -4.37 -7.65
N LEU A 102 -2.49 -5.49 -7.54
CA LEU A 102 -2.70 -6.43 -8.65
C LEU A 102 -3.36 -5.75 -9.86
N SER A 103 -4.43 -4.98 -9.62
CA SER A 103 -5.10 -4.25 -10.72
C SER A 103 -4.18 -3.22 -11.40
N PHE A 104 -3.29 -2.59 -10.65
CA PHE A 104 -2.28 -1.69 -11.20
C PHE A 104 -1.24 -2.46 -12.02
N ALA A 105 -0.74 -3.58 -11.51
CA ALA A 105 0.24 -4.43 -12.19
C ALA A 105 -0.30 -4.95 -13.53
N GLU A 106 -1.54 -5.45 -13.56
CA GLU A 106 -2.21 -5.87 -14.79
C GLU A 106 -2.38 -4.70 -15.79
N SER A 107 -2.71 -3.51 -15.29
CA SER A 107 -2.85 -2.31 -16.12
C SER A 107 -1.52 -1.87 -16.71
N TYR A 108 -0.44 -1.98 -15.93
CA TYR A 108 0.92 -1.72 -16.37
C TYR A 108 1.39 -2.73 -17.42
N GLU A 109 1.12 -4.02 -17.22
CA GLU A 109 1.44 -5.07 -18.18
C GLU A 109 0.73 -4.84 -19.51
N LYS A 110 -0.60 -4.60 -19.50
CA LYS A 110 -1.36 -4.26 -20.70
C LYS A 110 -0.83 -3.00 -21.39
N PHE A 111 -0.36 -2.02 -20.63
CA PHE A 111 0.27 -0.83 -21.18
C PHE A 111 1.61 -1.15 -21.86
N ALA A 112 2.45 -1.97 -21.23
CA ALA A 112 3.71 -2.43 -21.80
C ALA A 112 3.49 -3.24 -23.09
N GLU A 113 2.51 -4.15 -23.11
CA GLU A 113 2.14 -4.91 -24.32
C GLU A 113 1.66 -4.00 -25.45
N LYS A 114 0.84 -2.98 -25.14
CA LYS A 114 0.41 -1.97 -26.12
C LYS A 114 1.59 -1.21 -26.69
N LEU A 115 2.54 -0.80 -25.86
CA LEU A 115 3.77 -0.15 -26.32
C LEU A 115 4.60 -1.07 -27.23
N LEU A 116 4.83 -2.31 -26.81
CA LEU A 116 5.62 -3.28 -27.56
C LEU A 116 4.96 -3.68 -28.88
N SER A 117 3.63 -3.68 -28.94
CA SER A 117 2.86 -3.89 -30.18
C SER A 117 2.75 -2.65 -31.07
N GLY A 118 3.36 -1.52 -30.69
CA GLY A 118 3.36 -0.28 -31.48
C GLY A 118 2.09 0.58 -31.34
N HIS A 119 1.19 0.23 -30.42
CA HIS A 119 -0.04 0.96 -30.13
C HIS A 119 0.17 1.94 -28.96
N VAL A 120 0.76 3.10 -29.23
CA VAL A 120 0.66 4.23 -28.29
C VAL A 120 -0.74 4.82 -28.40
N LEU A 121 -1.35 5.21 -27.28
CA LEU A 121 -2.51 6.11 -27.26
C LEU A 121 -2.11 7.42 -27.95
N SER A 122 -2.26 7.46 -29.28
CA SER A 122 -2.15 8.67 -30.08
C SER A 122 -3.35 9.54 -29.74
N GLN A 123 -3.20 10.42 -28.77
CA GLN A 123 -4.10 11.55 -28.59
C GLN A 123 -3.52 12.76 -29.34
N ALA A 124 -3.51 12.68 -30.68
CA ALA A 124 -3.33 13.83 -31.55
C ALA A 124 -3.89 13.59 -32.97
N SER A 125 -5.10 13.04 -33.08
CA SER A 125 -5.90 13.24 -34.29
C SER A 125 -7.37 13.01 -33.96
N ASN A 126 -8.08 14.06 -33.54
CA ASN A 126 -9.50 14.28 -33.84
C ASN A 126 -9.94 15.68 -33.38
N THR A 127 -9.19 16.72 -33.76
CA THR A 127 -9.73 18.08 -33.90
C THR A 127 -9.33 18.62 -35.26
N SER A 128 -10.01 18.15 -36.29
CA SER A 128 -10.38 18.92 -37.48
C SER A 128 -11.20 18.02 -38.40
N GLU A 129 -12.51 18.13 -38.25
CA GLU A 129 -13.44 17.81 -39.32
C GLU A 129 -12.99 18.57 -40.59
N LYS A 130 -12.26 17.90 -41.49
CA LYS A 130 -12.20 18.35 -42.88
C LYS A 130 -13.57 18.11 -43.50
N LYS A 131 -14.47 19.08 -43.32
CA LYS A 131 -15.67 19.24 -44.15
C LYS A 131 -15.22 19.30 -45.60
N ASN A 132 -15.39 18.19 -46.31
CA ASN A 132 -15.25 18.11 -47.76
C ASN A 132 -16.24 19.10 -48.39
N HIS A 133 -15.78 20.31 -48.71
CA HIS A 133 -16.49 21.19 -49.62
C HIS A 133 -16.35 20.59 -51.02
N LYS A 134 -17.38 19.85 -51.45
CA LYS A 134 -17.53 19.41 -52.84
C LYS A 134 -17.48 20.65 -53.75
N ARG A 135 -16.38 20.86 -54.48
CA ARG A 135 -16.37 21.79 -55.62
C ARG A 135 -17.17 21.15 -56.74
N ILE A 136 -18.39 21.60 -56.93
CA ILE A 136 -19.16 21.33 -58.14
C ILE A 136 -18.65 22.30 -59.21
N VAL A 137 -18.03 21.77 -60.26
CA VAL A 137 -17.74 22.55 -61.48
C VAL A 137 -19.00 22.53 -62.32
N VAL A 138 -19.66 23.69 -62.43
CA VAL A 138 -20.74 23.90 -63.40
C VAL A 138 -20.13 24.54 -64.63
N ARG A 139 -20.24 23.87 -65.78
CA ARG A 139 -19.99 24.47 -67.10
C ARG A 139 -21.32 24.90 -67.68
N PHE A 140 -21.51 26.21 -67.89
CA PHE A 140 -22.35 26.79 -68.93
C PHE A 140 -21.67 28.07 -69.42
#